data_AF-A0AAV7YJP9-F1
#
_entry.id   AF-A0AAV7YJP9-F1
#
_cell.length_a   1.000
_cell.length_b   1.000
_cell.length_c   1.000
_cell.angle_alpha   90.00
_cell.angle_beta   90.00
_cell.angle_gamma   90.00
#
_symmetry.space_group_name_H-M   'P 1'
#
loop_
_entity.id
_entity.type
_entity.pdbx_description
1 polymer ?
#
loop_
_entity_poly.entity_id
_entity_poly.type
_entity_poly.pdbx_seq_one_letter_code
_entity_poly.pdbx_strand_id
1 'polypeptide(L)'
;MQKLKQLNEQKLKIEKRIDELVNWLDEQGVGFNGSLLDQDGFPLNKDLYKIRDCRIEVIKLGNDHKKLMCRLEKRLIQWHKNGQPREKEKEKEKEKEKEKEIEIETVEDNEKKEEMKLQEEFKNTAPFAKVDGVLSFGPAGKAGLQNDDYIIMFGTSSSMRTISIEVNSSEGIKTDLIIKRKNQILKLSIVPKRFEGKGKSSWPDFLNPEVLEWWISRFSYEKYQGSTDNMFIWNDMNEPAIFGGPEMSIPRDTRHFNGKIEHRNIHNSYGLYATKGTFEGLIKRNEDQNERPFLLTRSFFAGSQKYCTIWTGDNTANWDQLKYTESRLLSLSLSGAPLCGEHSGGFLKTRCGIIY
;
A
#
# COMPACT_ATOMS: atom_id res chain seq x y z
N MET A 1 -27.43 -9.67 -27.29
CA MET A 1 -27.90 -8.28 -27.55
C MET A 1 -29.00 -7.84 -26.57
N GLN A 2 -30.13 -8.55 -26.44
CA GLN A 2 -31.24 -8.17 -25.52
C GLN A 2 -30.81 -7.97 -24.05
N LYS A 3 -30.01 -8.90 -23.49
CA LYS A 3 -29.49 -8.76 -22.11
C LYS A 3 -28.54 -7.56 -21.92
N LEU A 4 -27.91 -7.06 -22.99
CA LEU A 4 -27.02 -5.90 -22.94
C LEU A 4 -27.81 -4.59 -22.98
N LYS A 5 -28.90 -4.57 -23.77
CA LYS A 5 -29.90 -3.48 -23.75
C LYS A 5 -30.55 -3.33 -22.37
N GLN A 6 -30.98 -4.43 -21.75
CA GLN A 6 -31.55 -4.42 -20.39
C GLN A 6 -30.59 -3.86 -19.33
N LEU A 7 -29.30 -4.24 -19.39
CA LEU A 7 -28.30 -3.68 -18.46
C LEU A 7 -28.04 -2.20 -18.71
N ASN A 8 -28.06 -1.75 -19.97
CA ASN A 8 -27.91 -0.34 -20.29
C ASN A 8 -29.12 0.49 -19.84
N GLU A 9 -30.33 -0.04 -19.95
CA GLU A 9 -31.54 0.60 -19.40
C GLU A 9 -31.48 0.70 -17.87
N GLN A 10 -30.98 -0.34 -17.18
CA GLN A 10 -30.75 -0.29 -15.73
C GLN A 10 -29.71 0.77 -15.35
N LYS A 11 -28.65 0.92 -16.16
CA LYS A 11 -27.60 1.92 -15.95
C LYS A 11 -28.20 3.33 -16.02
N LEU A 12 -28.95 3.62 -17.09
CA LEU A 12 -29.58 4.93 -17.30
C LEU A 12 -30.58 5.28 -16.18
N LYS A 13 -31.31 4.30 -15.65
CA LYS A 13 -32.22 4.51 -14.51
C LYS A 13 -31.46 4.90 -13.23
N ILE A 14 -30.34 4.24 -12.95
CA ILE A 14 -29.51 4.54 -11.78
C ILE A 14 -28.86 5.92 -11.92
N GLU A 15 -28.31 6.24 -13.09
CA GLU A 15 -27.71 7.56 -13.37
C GLU A 15 -28.74 8.67 -13.19
N LYS A 16 -29.92 8.54 -13.81
CA LYS A 16 -31.00 9.51 -13.66
C LYS A 16 -31.39 9.72 -12.19
N ARG A 17 -31.49 8.64 -11.41
CA ARG A 17 -31.86 8.74 -9.98
C ARG A 17 -30.76 9.41 -9.15
N ILE A 18 -29.49 9.14 -9.45
CA ILE A 18 -28.36 9.83 -8.81
C ILE A 18 -28.43 11.33 -9.11
N ASP A 19 -28.64 11.71 -10.38
CA ASP A 19 -28.73 13.11 -10.80
C ASP A 19 -29.88 13.84 -10.10
N GLU A 20 -31.06 13.22 -9.99
CA GLU A 20 -32.21 13.76 -9.24
C GLU A 20 -31.87 14.03 -7.77
N LEU A 21 -31.18 13.10 -7.11
CA LEU A 21 -30.82 13.23 -5.69
C LEU A 21 -29.72 14.27 -5.46
N VAL A 22 -28.73 14.34 -6.35
CA VAL A 22 -27.65 15.33 -6.28
C VAL A 22 -28.20 16.74 -6.51
N ASN A 23 -29.05 16.93 -7.51
CA ASN A 23 -29.71 18.22 -7.77
C ASN A 23 -30.55 18.66 -6.56
N TRP A 24 -31.26 17.74 -5.92
CA TRP A 24 -32.01 18.04 -4.70
C TRP A 24 -31.09 18.49 -3.55
N LEU A 25 -29.91 17.87 -3.39
CA LEU A 25 -28.92 18.29 -2.37
C LEU A 25 -28.34 19.69 -2.66
N ASP A 26 -28.16 20.03 -3.94
CA ASP A 26 -27.71 21.34 -4.37
C ASP A 26 -28.80 22.41 -4.18
N GLU A 27 -30.08 22.09 -4.43
CA GLU A 27 -31.22 22.94 -4.09
C GLU A 27 -31.33 23.21 -2.58
N GLN A 28 -30.99 22.21 -1.76
CA GLN A 28 -30.88 22.39 -0.31
C GLN A 28 -29.64 23.21 0.10
N GLY A 29 -28.77 23.63 -0.83
CA GLY A 29 -27.62 24.49 -0.57
C GLY A 29 -26.53 23.86 0.31
N VAL A 30 -26.47 22.53 0.36
CA VAL A 30 -25.45 21.75 1.09
C VAL A 30 -24.62 20.87 0.15
N GLY A 31 -25.16 20.53 -1.03
CA GLY A 31 -24.54 19.63 -1.99
C GLY A 31 -24.19 18.26 -1.41
N PHE A 32 -23.43 17.47 -2.17
CA PHE A 32 -23.07 16.11 -1.75
C PHE A 32 -22.05 16.07 -0.60
N ASN A 33 -21.06 16.97 -0.60
CA ASN A 33 -19.95 16.98 0.36
C ASN A 33 -19.94 18.18 1.32
N GLY A 34 -20.92 19.09 1.25
CA GLY A 34 -20.91 20.28 2.10
C GLY A 34 -21.13 19.99 3.58
N SER A 35 -20.61 20.90 4.41
CA SER A 35 -20.76 20.85 5.86
C SER A 35 -22.23 20.87 6.27
N LEU A 36 -22.58 20.11 7.30
CA LEU A 36 -23.88 20.17 7.97
C LEU A 36 -23.87 21.11 9.19
N LEU A 37 -22.75 21.79 9.39
CA LEU A 37 -22.53 22.75 10.48
C LEU A 37 -22.39 24.16 9.90
N ASP A 38 -22.82 25.15 10.67
CA ASP A 38 -22.56 26.57 10.40
C ASP A 38 -21.12 26.96 10.78
N GLN A 39 -20.81 28.26 10.68
CA GLN A 39 -19.48 28.81 10.95
C GLN A 39 -19.07 28.71 12.43
N ASP A 40 -20.04 28.59 13.32
CA ASP A 40 -19.85 28.49 14.77
C ASP A 40 -19.85 27.02 15.26
N GLY A 41 -20.03 26.05 14.34
CA GLY A 41 -20.00 24.63 14.62
C GLY A 41 -21.34 24.03 15.06
N PHE A 42 -22.44 24.77 14.94
CA PHE A 42 -23.79 24.28 15.25
C PHE A 42 -24.47 23.65 14.03
N PRO A 43 -25.40 22.69 14.21
CA PRO A 43 -26.12 22.08 13.10
C PRO A 43 -26.93 23.11 12.30
N LEU A 44 -26.85 23.04 10.97
CA LEU A 44 -27.64 23.92 10.09
C LEU A 44 -29.14 23.77 10.38
N ASN A 45 -29.88 24.89 10.34
CA ASN A 45 -31.33 24.92 10.49
C ASN A 45 -32.04 24.40 9.21
N LYS A 46 -31.85 23.11 8.90
CA LYS A 46 -32.39 22.37 7.75
C LYS A 46 -32.80 20.97 8.19
N ASP A 47 -33.53 20.24 7.34
CA ASP A 47 -33.88 18.84 7.60
C ASP A 47 -32.66 17.92 7.37
N LEU A 48 -31.76 17.88 8.37
CA LEU A 48 -30.52 17.12 8.33
C LEU A 48 -30.75 15.62 8.17
N TYR A 49 -31.88 15.12 8.65
CA TYR A 49 -32.25 13.72 8.51
C TYR A 49 -32.47 13.38 7.03
N LYS A 50 -33.32 14.14 6.33
CA LYS A 50 -33.54 13.94 4.88
C LYS A 50 -32.28 14.15 4.05
N ILE A 51 -31.43 15.13 4.41
CA ILE A 51 -30.15 15.36 3.73
C ILE A 51 -29.22 14.15 3.87
N ARG A 52 -29.09 13.58 5.07
CA ARG A 52 -28.24 12.41 5.30
C ARG A 52 -28.78 11.17 4.59
N ASP A 53 -30.09 10.94 4.66
CA ASP A 53 -30.73 9.82 3.96
C ASP A 53 -30.53 9.91 2.44
N CYS A 54 -30.68 11.11 1.86
CA CYS A 54 -30.42 11.36 0.45
C CYS A 54 -28.95 11.08 0.07
N ARG A 55 -27.97 11.54 0.85
CA ARG A 55 -26.54 11.24 0.63
C ARG A 55 -26.26 9.73 0.70
N ILE A 56 -26.88 9.03 1.65
CA ILE A 56 -26.76 7.57 1.77
C ILE A 56 -27.35 6.86 0.53
N GLU A 57 -28.49 7.33 0.02
CA GLU A 57 -29.12 6.78 -1.18
C GLU A 57 -28.22 6.96 -2.42
N VAL A 58 -27.61 8.14 -2.60
CA VAL A 58 -26.63 8.39 -3.67
C VAL A 58 -25.44 7.43 -3.58
N ILE A 59 -24.89 7.22 -2.38
CA ILE A 59 -23.77 6.28 -2.16
C ILE A 59 -24.16 4.84 -2.50
N LYS A 60 -25.36 4.40 -2.09
CA LYS A 60 -25.87 3.05 -2.41
C LYS A 60 -26.01 2.88 -3.93
N LEU A 61 -26.63 3.84 -4.60
CA LEU A 61 -26.82 3.82 -6.06
C LEU A 61 -25.48 3.86 -6.82
N GLY A 62 -24.50 4.64 -6.36
CA GLY A 62 -23.16 4.67 -6.94
C GLY A 62 -22.43 3.32 -6.85
N ASN A 63 -22.58 2.61 -5.73
CA ASN A 63 -22.05 1.25 -5.58
C ASN A 63 -22.74 0.24 -6.51
N ASP A 64 -24.05 0.35 -6.68
CA ASP A 64 -24.81 -0.52 -7.57
C ASP A 64 -24.52 -0.22 -9.06
N HIS A 65 -24.32 1.05 -9.41
CA HIS A 65 -23.83 1.47 -10.74
C HIS A 65 -22.47 0.84 -11.04
N LYS A 66 -21.51 0.91 -10.11
CA LYS A 66 -20.17 0.30 -10.29
C LYS A 66 -20.26 -1.21 -10.54
N LYS A 67 -21.10 -1.92 -9.76
CA LYS A 67 -21.35 -3.37 -9.98
C LYS A 67 -21.97 -3.64 -11.33
N LEU A 68 -22.91 -2.79 -11.77
CA LEU A 68 -23.59 -2.91 -13.06
C LEU A 68 -22.62 -2.68 -14.23
N MET A 69 -21.75 -1.68 -14.13
CA MET A 69 -20.72 -1.38 -15.14
C MET A 69 -19.74 -2.56 -15.32
N CYS A 70 -19.30 -3.19 -14.23
CA CYS A 70 -18.49 -4.41 -14.33
C CYS A 70 -19.23 -5.58 -15.04
N ARG A 71 -20.55 -5.69 -14.86
CA ARG A 71 -21.36 -6.72 -15.56
C ARG A 71 -21.53 -6.38 -17.04
N LEU A 72 -21.71 -5.10 -17.37
CA LEU A 72 -21.77 -4.59 -18.75
C LEU A 72 -20.47 -4.87 -19.48
N GLU A 73 -19.32 -4.52 -18.89
CA GLU A 73 -17.99 -4.73 -19.46
C GLU A 73 -17.73 -6.21 -19.80
N LYS A 74 -17.95 -7.11 -18.83
CA LYS A 74 -17.79 -8.57 -19.04
C LYS A 74 -18.65 -9.08 -20.20
N ARG A 75 -19.88 -8.60 -20.32
CA ARG A 75 -20.80 -9.01 -21.39
C ARG A 75 -20.50 -8.37 -22.74
N LEU A 76 -19.97 -7.15 -22.75
CA LEU A 76 -19.54 -6.47 -23.96
C LEU A 76 -18.33 -7.20 -24.56
N ILE A 77 -17.34 -7.55 -23.74
CA ILE A 77 -16.19 -8.38 -24.13
C ILE A 77 -16.67 -9.73 -24.67
N GLN A 78 -17.61 -10.40 -24.00
CA GLN A 78 -18.18 -11.66 -24.46
C GLN A 78 -18.94 -11.51 -25.79
N TRP A 79 -19.65 -10.40 -25.98
CA TRP A 79 -20.33 -10.11 -27.23
C TRP A 79 -19.36 -9.84 -28.37
N HIS A 80 -18.28 -9.09 -28.15
CA HIS A 80 -17.22 -8.89 -29.15
C HIS A 80 -16.50 -10.19 -29.52
N LYS A 81 -16.29 -11.10 -28.54
CA LYS A 81 -15.73 -12.43 -28.79
C LYS A 81 -16.68 -13.34 -29.60
N ASN A 82 -17.99 -13.19 -29.43
CA ASN A 82 -19.00 -14.04 -30.08
C ASN A 82 -19.64 -13.39 -31.33
N GLY A 83 -19.34 -12.12 -31.60
CA GLY A 83 -20.03 -11.26 -32.56
C GLY A 83 -19.26 -10.95 -33.84
N GLN A 84 -18.07 -11.52 -34.04
CA GLN A 84 -17.44 -11.54 -35.37
C GLN A 84 -17.78 -12.85 -36.08
N PRO A 85 -18.51 -12.81 -37.22
CA PRO A 85 -18.32 -13.81 -38.27
C PRO A 85 -16.86 -13.73 -38.75
N ARG A 86 -16.32 -14.89 -39.13
CA ARG A 86 -14.95 -15.08 -39.62
C ARG A 86 -14.57 -14.07 -40.71
N GLU A 87 -13.71 -13.13 -40.36
CA GLU A 87 -12.80 -12.45 -41.30
C GLU A 87 -11.36 -12.45 -40.76
N LYS A 88 -10.95 -13.55 -40.11
CA LYS A 88 -9.54 -13.84 -39.81
C LYS A 88 -9.06 -15.13 -40.48
N GLU A 89 -9.52 -15.37 -41.70
CA GLU A 89 -8.97 -16.40 -42.61
C GLU A 89 -8.81 -15.90 -44.06
N LYS A 90 -8.94 -14.59 -44.34
CA LYS A 90 -8.73 -14.03 -45.70
C LYS A 90 -7.79 -12.83 -45.80
N GLU A 91 -7.19 -12.38 -44.70
CA GLU A 91 -6.11 -11.38 -44.74
C GLU A 91 -4.71 -12.02 -44.72
N LYS A 92 -4.58 -13.31 -44.34
CA LYS A 92 -3.30 -14.03 -44.37
C LYS A 92 -2.84 -14.53 -45.75
N GLU A 93 -3.62 -14.29 -46.80
CA GLU A 93 -3.28 -14.69 -48.17
C GLU A 93 -3.20 -13.53 -49.17
N LYS A 94 -3.40 -12.28 -48.73
CA LYS A 94 -3.28 -11.09 -49.61
C LYS A 94 -2.09 -10.17 -49.32
N GLU A 95 -1.36 -10.40 -48.23
CA GLU A 95 -0.09 -9.69 -47.93
C GLU A 95 1.15 -10.39 -48.53
N LYS A 96 0.99 -11.53 -49.23
CA LYS A 96 2.12 -12.29 -49.79
C LYS A 96 2.57 -11.89 -51.20
N GLU A 97 1.95 -10.91 -51.85
CA GLU A 97 2.31 -10.53 -53.24
C GLU A 97 2.46 -9.02 -53.50
N LYS A 98 2.47 -8.17 -52.47
CA LYS A 98 2.76 -6.73 -52.63
C LYS A 98 3.74 -6.24 -51.59
N GLU A 99 4.99 -6.71 -51.69
CA GLU A 99 6.18 -6.02 -51.18
C GLU A 99 7.40 -6.73 -51.79
N LYS A 100 7.50 -6.63 -53.13
CA LYS A 100 8.77 -6.65 -53.83
C LYS A 100 9.03 -5.22 -54.27
N GLU A 101 10.20 -4.72 -53.88
CA GLU A 101 10.81 -3.45 -54.28
C GLU A 101 10.18 -2.18 -53.67
N ILE A 102 10.67 -1.78 -52.49
CA ILE A 102 11.27 -0.46 -52.20
C ILE A 102 12.39 -0.72 -51.15
N GLU A 103 13.50 0.00 -51.30
CA GLU A 103 14.82 -0.31 -50.76
C GLU A 103 14.96 -0.34 -49.23
N ILE A 104 15.94 -1.14 -48.82
CA ILE A 104 16.27 -1.58 -47.47
C ILE A 104 17.27 -0.59 -46.84
N GLU A 105 16.85 0.12 -45.78
CA GLU A 105 17.71 0.35 -44.61
C GLU A 105 17.10 -0.48 -43.47
N THR A 106 17.78 -1.52 -43.01
CA THR A 106 17.20 -2.47 -42.06
C THR A 106 17.05 -1.83 -40.67
N VAL A 107 15.93 -2.12 -39.99
CA VAL A 107 15.71 -1.76 -38.57
C VAL A 107 16.85 -2.31 -37.69
N GLU A 108 17.44 -3.45 -38.08
CA GLU A 108 18.61 -4.05 -37.41
C GLU A 108 19.89 -3.21 -37.53
N ASP A 109 20.09 -2.47 -38.63
CA ASP A 109 21.26 -1.59 -38.79
C ASP A 109 21.13 -0.32 -37.94
N ASN A 110 19.90 0.17 -37.72
CA ASN A 110 19.66 1.32 -36.86
C ASN A 110 19.81 0.97 -35.37
N GLU A 111 19.30 -0.18 -34.92
CA GLU A 111 19.48 -0.64 -33.54
C GLU A 111 20.96 -0.90 -33.21
N LYS A 112 21.72 -1.51 -34.13
CA LYS A 112 23.17 -1.73 -33.96
C LYS A 112 23.96 -0.42 -33.92
N LYS A 113 23.59 0.57 -34.75
CA LYS A 113 24.21 1.90 -34.71
C LYS A 113 23.92 2.62 -33.39
N GLU A 114 22.71 2.54 -32.87
CA GLU A 114 22.35 3.13 -31.58
C GLU A 114 23.04 2.43 -30.40
N GLU A 115 23.15 1.11 -30.42
CA GLU A 115 23.89 0.36 -29.42
C GLU A 115 25.38 0.72 -29.43
N MET A 116 26.03 0.77 -30.61
CA MET A 116 27.43 1.18 -30.71
C MET A 116 27.66 2.60 -30.18
N LYS A 117 26.76 3.54 -30.50
CA LYS A 117 26.82 4.91 -30.01
C LYS A 117 26.69 5.00 -28.49
N LEU A 118 25.77 4.23 -27.90
CA LEU A 118 25.58 4.16 -26.46
C LEU A 118 26.81 3.56 -25.74
N GLN A 119 27.42 2.53 -26.32
CA GLN A 119 28.65 1.94 -25.77
C GLN A 119 29.80 2.95 -25.79
N GLU A 120 29.95 3.74 -26.84
CA GLU A 120 30.99 4.77 -26.94
C GLU A 120 30.76 5.94 -25.98
N GLU A 121 29.52 6.44 -25.90
CA GLU A 121 29.15 7.59 -25.08
C GLU A 121 29.43 7.36 -23.58
N PHE A 122 29.12 6.16 -23.08
CA PHE A 122 29.23 5.84 -21.66
C PHE A 122 30.41 4.92 -21.31
N LYS A 123 31.30 4.61 -22.27
CA LYS A 123 32.44 3.68 -22.10
C LYS A 123 33.31 3.99 -20.87
N ASN A 124 33.54 5.28 -20.65
CA ASN A 124 34.43 5.81 -19.62
C ASN A 124 33.67 6.40 -18.41
N THR A 125 32.34 6.27 -18.37
CA THR A 125 31.54 6.83 -17.29
C THR A 125 31.51 5.85 -16.11
N ALA A 126 31.93 6.33 -14.94
CA ALA A 126 31.92 5.51 -13.74
C ALA A 126 30.47 5.31 -13.24
N PRO A 127 30.06 4.08 -12.92
CA PRO A 127 28.76 3.86 -12.28
C PRO A 127 28.75 4.42 -10.86
N PHE A 128 27.63 4.99 -10.44
CA PHE A 128 27.48 5.57 -9.11
C PHE A 128 26.80 4.61 -8.11
N ALA A 129 26.18 3.54 -8.59
CA ALA A 129 25.52 2.54 -7.75
C ALA A 129 25.65 1.12 -8.32
N LYS A 130 25.61 0.12 -7.43
CA LYS A 130 25.54 -1.31 -7.77
C LYS A 130 24.21 -1.88 -7.24
N VAL A 131 23.54 -2.68 -8.06
CA VAL A 131 22.26 -3.31 -7.70
C VAL A 131 22.51 -4.56 -6.86
N ASP A 132 22.13 -4.51 -5.58
CA ASP A 132 22.24 -5.63 -4.62
C ASP A 132 21.04 -6.60 -4.67
N GLY A 133 19.88 -6.12 -5.13
CA GLY A 133 18.65 -6.90 -5.10
C GLY A 133 17.56 -6.26 -5.94
N VAL A 134 16.86 -7.08 -6.73
CA VAL A 134 15.69 -6.63 -7.49
C VAL A 134 14.47 -7.48 -7.16
N LEU A 135 13.38 -6.83 -6.76
CA LEU A 135 12.07 -7.47 -6.65
C LEU A 135 11.48 -7.64 -8.04
N SER A 136 11.29 -8.89 -8.48
CA SER A 136 10.85 -9.24 -9.84
C SER A 136 9.52 -8.58 -10.25
N PHE A 137 8.62 -8.36 -9.29
CA PHE A 137 7.31 -7.72 -9.52
C PHE A 137 7.35 -6.18 -9.42
N GLY A 138 8.44 -5.60 -8.91
CA GLY A 138 8.60 -4.16 -8.74
C GLY A 138 8.91 -3.44 -10.07
N PRO A 139 8.86 -2.08 -10.09
CA PRO A 139 9.18 -1.30 -11.29
C PRO A 139 10.56 -1.63 -11.88
N ALA A 140 11.57 -1.80 -11.02
CA ALA A 140 12.92 -2.17 -11.44
C ALA A 140 13.00 -3.58 -12.05
N GLY A 141 12.31 -4.56 -11.46
CA GLY A 141 12.24 -5.92 -12.00
C GLY A 141 11.52 -5.98 -13.35
N LYS A 142 10.40 -5.25 -13.46
CA LYS A 142 9.65 -5.12 -14.73
C LYS A 142 10.43 -4.41 -15.83
N ALA A 143 11.31 -3.47 -15.45
CA ALA A 143 12.23 -2.80 -16.37
C ALA A 143 13.42 -3.68 -16.80
N GLY A 144 13.58 -4.87 -16.21
CA GLY A 144 14.65 -5.81 -16.55
C GLY A 144 15.96 -5.60 -15.80
N LEU A 145 15.96 -4.83 -14.70
CA LEU A 145 17.12 -4.68 -13.82
C LEU A 145 17.42 -6.01 -13.12
N GLN A 146 18.70 -6.32 -12.94
CA GLN A 146 19.18 -7.56 -12.36
C GLN A 146 20.20 -7.29 -11.24
N ASN A 147 20.41 -8.29 -10.39
CA ASN A 147 21.50 -8.24 -9.42
C ASN A 147 22.85 -8.11 -10.15
N ASP A 148 23.78 -7.39 -9.54
CA ASP A 148 25.11 -7.06 -10.06
C ASP A 148 25.13 -6.13 -11.29
N ASP A 149 23.99 -5.51 -11.65
CA ASP A 149 24.00 -4.38 -12.57
C ASP A 149 24.63 -3.15 -11.91
N TYR A 150 25.43 -2.41 -12.69
CA TYR A 150 26.00 -1.14 -12.26
C TYR A 150 25.25 0.02 -12.91
N ILE A 151 24.68 0.92 -12.11
CA ILE A 151 23.89 2.05 -12.62
C ILE A 151 24.83 3.21 -12.96
N ILE A 152 24.75 3.68 -14.20
CA ILE A 152 25.50 4.83 -14.71
C ILE A 152 24.63 6.09 -14.66
N MET A 153 23.37 5.99 -15.08
CA MET A 153 22.46 7.14 -15.16
C MET A 153 21.00 6.70 -14.99
N PHE A 154 20.22 7.48 -14.26
CA PHE A 154 18.77 7.35 -14.14
C PHE A 154 18.15 8.70 -14.50
N GLY A 155 17.36 8.76 -15.57
CA GLY A 155 16.85 10.01 -16.13
C GLY A 155 18.01 10.95 -16.46
N THR A 156 18.03 12.09 -15.78
CA THR A 156 19.14 13.06 -15.84
C THR A 156 20.17 12.93 -14.70
N SER A 157 19.94 12.04 -13.74
CA SER A 157 20.78 11.86 -12.57
C SER A 157 21.88 10.81 -12.78
N SER A 158 23.13 11.19 -12.47
CA SER A 158 24.31 10.32 -12.46
C SER A 158 24.95 10.20 -11.07
N SER A 159 24.20 10.49 -10.00
CA SER A 159 24.71 10.53 -8.63
C SER A 159 23.71 10.02 -7.59
N MET A 160 24.23 9.35 -6.56
CA MET A 160 23.42 8.87 -5.42
C MET A 160 22.72 10.00 -4.65
N ARG A 161 23.21 11.25 -4.74
CA ARG A 161 22.59 12.40 -4.05
C ARG A 161 21.33 12.92 -4.75
N THR A 162 21.26 12.78 -6.08
CA THR A 162 20.17 13.36 -6.89
C THR A 162 19.18 12.32 -7.38
N ILE A 163 19.53 11.03 -7.34
CA ILE A 163 18.65 9.95 -7.81
C ILE A 163 17.30 9.93 -7.11
N SER A 164 17.23 10.18 -5.80
CA SER A 164 15.96 10.19 -5.06
C SER A 164 15.04 11.32 -5.52
N ILE A 165 15.60 12.47 -5.89
CA ILE A 165 14.85 13.62 -6.41
C ILE A 165 14.29 13.25 -7.78
N GLU A 166 15.13 12.71 -8.67
CA GLU A 166 14.75 12.33 -10.03
C GLU A 166 13.72 11.20 -10.07
N VAL A 167 13.84 10.21 -9.18
CA VAL A 167 12.86 9.12 -9.02
C VAL A 167 11.50 9.68 -8.59
N ASN A 168 11.48 10.62 -7.65
CA ASN A 168 10.25 11.23 -7.16
C ASN A 168 9.61 12.15 -8.20
N SER A 169 10.40 12.95 -8.95
CA SER A 169 9.89 13.84 -10.00
C SER A 169 9.42 13.08 -11.24
N SER A 170 9.94 11.87 -11.46
CA SER A 170 9.59 11.01 -12.60
C SER A 170 8.51 9.98 -12.27
N GLU A 171 7.78 10.12 -11.16
CA GLU A 171 6.73 9.16 -10.79
C GLU A 171 5.64 9.07 -11.87
N GLY A 172 5.38 7.86 -12.36
CA GLY A 172 4.41 7.59 -13.42
C GLY A 172 4.89 7.92 -14.84
N ILE A 173 6.09 8.48 -14.99
CA ILE A 173 6.69 8.87 -16.28
C ILE A 173 7.70 7.79 -16.70
N LYS A 174 7.77 7.51 -18.01
CA LYS A 174 8.77 6.59 -18.57
C LYS A 174 10.14 7.29 -18.55
N THR A 175 11.08 6.72 -17.82
CA THR A 175 12.42 7.28 -17.59
C THR A 175 13.50 6.32 -18.08
N ASP A 176 14.55 6.88 -18.68
CA ASP A 176 15.69 6.11 -19.17
C ASP A 176 16.62 5.71 -18.02
N LEU A 177 17.10 4.47 -18.03
CA LEU A 177 18.02 3.93 -17.04
C LEU A 177 19.21 3.28 -17.78
N ILE A 178 20.38 3.91 -17.68
CA ILE A 178 21.61 3.41 -18.29
C ILE A 178 22.38 2.59 -17.27
N ILE A 179 22.65 1.33 -17.61
CA ILE A 179 23.36 0.39 -16.75
C ILE A 179 24.55 -0.24 -17.47
N LYS A 180 25.48 -0.80 -16.71
CA LYS A 180 26.54 -1.68 -17.18
C LYS A 180 26.34 -3.08 -16.60
N ARG A 181 26.12 -4.05 -17.48
CA ARG A 181 25.94 -5.48 -17.15
C ARG A 181 27.02 -6.30 -17.84
N LYS A 182 27.86 -7.02 -17.07
CA LYS A 182 28.92 -7.90 -17.62
C LYS A 182 29.75 -7.24 -18.75
N ASN A 183 30.09 -5.96 -18.56
CA ASN A 183 30.84 -5.11 -19.48
C ASN A 183 30.11 -4.57 -20.73
N GLN A 184 28.79 -4.75 -20.83
CA GLN A 184 27.95 -4.11 -21.84
C GLN A 184 27.12 -2.99 -21.21
N ILE A 185 27.05 -1.84 -21.88
CA ILE A 185 26.16 -0.74 -21.53
C ILE A 185 24.78 -1.01 -22.13
N LEU A 186 23.72 -0.94 -21.33
CA LEU A 186 22.34 -1.18 -21.74
C LEU A 186 21.48 0.02 -21.36
N LYS A 187 20.55 0.39 -22.25
CA LYS A 187 19.50 1.37 -21.98
C LYS A 187 18.21 0.63 -21.64
N LEU A 188 17.83 0.67 -20.37
CA LEU A 188 16.55 0.17 -19.89
C LEU A 188 15.54 1.32 -19.81
N SER A 189 14.27 0.99 -19.83
CA SER A 189 13.21 1.94 -19.58
C SER A 189 12.39 1.54 -18.37
N ILE A 190 12.34 2.43 -17.39
CA ILE A 190 11.67 2.21 -16.10
C ILE A 190 10.57 3.25 -15.93
N VAL A 191 9.43 2.84 -15.38
CA VAL A 191 8.37 3.76 -14.96
C VAL A 191 8.37 3.76 -13.43
N PRO A 192 8.96 4.77 -12.77
CA PRO A 192 8.96 4.87 -11.33
C PRO A 192 7.53 4.90 -10.80
N LYS A 193 7.29 4.19 -9.72
CA LYS A 193 6.02 4.18 -9.01
C LYS A 193 6.31 4.20 -7.54
N ARG A 194 5.41 4.80 -6.75
CA ARG A 194 5.43 4.62 -5.31
C ARG A 194 5.53 3.14 -4.98
N PHE A 195 6.55 2.78 -4.22
CA PHE A 195 6.81 1.40 -3.88
C PHE A 195 5.73 0.91 -2.91
N GLU A 196 4.87 0.02 -3.38
CA GLU A 196 3.84 -0.67 -2.59
C GLU A 196 4.31 -2.05 -2.08
N GLY A 197 5.61 -2.36 -2.26
CA GLY A 197 6.20 -3.64 -1.87
C GLY A 197 6.77 -3.65 -0.45
N LYS A 198 7.23 -4.82 -0.02
CA LYS A 198 7.85 -5.06 1.29
C LYS A 198 9.38 -5.13 1.06
N GLY A 199 10.12 -4.13 1.54
CA GLY A 199 11.58 -4.07 1.39
C GLY A 199 12.31 -5.14 2.21
N LYS A 200 13.64 -5.26 2.04
CA LYS A 200 14.47 -6.01 3.00
C LYS A 200 14.45 -5.24 4.33
N SER A 201 14.20 -5.95 5.43
CA SER A 201 14.15 -5.36 6.78
C SER A 201 14.85 -6.27 7.77
N SER A 202 15.36 -5.68 8.84
CA SER A 202 15.95 -6.39 9.99
C SER A 202 15.17 -6.03 11.25
N TRP A 203 15.02 -6.99 12.16
CA TRP A 203 14.29 -6.80 13.41
C TRP A 203 15.22 -6.51 14.60
N PRO A 204 14.95 -5.47 15.41
CA PRO A 204 15.72 -5.19 16.60
C PRO A 204 15.62 -6.33 17.62
N ASP A 205 16.75 -6.74 18.17
CA ASP A 205 16.75 -7.70 19.27
C ASP A 205 16.54 -7.00 20.62
N PHE A 206 15.28 -6.86 21.03
CA PHE A 206 14.91 -6.17 22.28
C PHE A 206 15.37 -6.89 23.57
N LEU A 207 15.93 -8.11 23.47
CA LEU A 207 16.58 -8.76 24.60
C LEU A 207 18.01 -8.27 24.82
N ASN A 208 18.64 -7.66 23.81
CA ASN A 208 19.94 -7.03 23.96
C ASN A 208 19.75 -5.63 24.60
N PRO A 209 20.31 -5.39 25.81
CA PRO A 209 20.19 -4.11 26.50
C PRO A 209 20.68 -2.92 25.66
N GLU A 210 21.73 -3.10 24.84
CA GLU A 210 22.25 -2.04 23.99
C GLU A 210 21.25 -1.65 22.88
N VAL A 211 20.56 -2.64 22.31
CA VAL A 211 19.52 -2.42 21.30
C VAL A 211 18.28 -1.80 21.94
N LEU A 212 17.92 -2.23 23.15
CA LEU A 212 16.80 -1.67 23.90
C LEU A 212 17.04 -0.20 24.25
N GLU A 213 18.22 0.14 24.79
CA GLU A 213 18.61 1.52 25.07
C GLU A 213 18.67 2.37 23.80
N TRP A 214 19.20 1.81 22.71
CA TRP A 214 19.16 2.46 21.41
C TRP A 214 17.72 2.78 21.01
N TRP A 215 16.79 1.81 21.11
CA TRP A 215 15.38 1.97 20.78
C TRP A 215 14.69 3.04 21.63
N ILE A 216 14.86 2.98 22.96
CA ILE A 216 14.36 4.00 23.92
C ILE A 216 14.83 5.39 23.50
N SER A 217 16.12 5.53 23.17
CA SER A 217 16.68 6.82 22.79
C SER A 217 16.09 7.39 21.50
N ARG A 218 15.49 6.55 20.63
CA ARG A 218 14.91 7.00 19.36
C ARG A 218 13.69 7.88 19.53
N PHE A 219 13.02 7.84 20.68
CA PHE A 219 11.79 8.60 20.94
C PHE A 219 12.02 10.03 21.47
N SER A 220 13.27 10.45 21.66
CA SER A 220 13.55 11.86 21.99
C SER A 220 13.15 12.78 20.84
N TYR A 221 12.67 13.98 21.13
CA TYR A 221 12.26 14.97 20.12
C TYR A 221 13.38 15.31 19.12
N GLU A 222 14.63 15.26 19.56
CA GLU A 222 15.81 15.47 18.70
C GLU A 222 15.97 14.35 17.66
N LYS A 223 15.78 13.09 18.06
CA LYS A 223 15.99 11.92 17.18
C LYS A 223 14.74 11.55 16.39
N TYR A 224 13.56 11.83 16.92
CA TYR A 224 12.27 11.66 16.26
C TYR A 224 11.76 13.01 15.75
N GLN A 225 12.45 13.53 14.74
CA GLN A 225 12.10 14.81 14.13
C GLN A 225 10.66 14.82 13.61
N GLY A 226 9.92 15.88 13.94
CA GLY A 226 8.50 16.04 13.61
C GLY A 226 7.54 15.40 14.61
N SER A 227 8.04 14.71 15.65
CA SER A 227 7.20 14.31 16.78
C SER A 227 6.89 15.49 17.70
N THR A 228 5.74 15.41 18.36
CA THR A 228 5.17 16.43 19.25
C THR A 228 4.74 15.80 20.57
N ASP A 229 4.43 16.62 21.56
CA ASP A 229 3.85 16.20 22.85
C ASP A 229 2.54 15.41 22.69
N ASN A 230 1.67 15.85 21.79
CA ASN A 230 0.40 15.20 21.48
C ASN A 230 0.50 13.99 20.52
N MET A 231 1.71 13.53 20.16
CA MET A 231 1.93 12.37 19.31
C MET A 231 2.21 11.11 20.14
N PHE A 232 1.40 10.07 19.96
CA PHE A 232 1.53 8.77 20.63
C PHE A 232 1.90 7.66 19.65
N ILE A 233 2.20 6.47 20.17
CA ILE A 233 2.81 5.39 19.38
C ILE A 233 1.87 4.20 19.24
N TRP A 234 1.97 3.59 18.06
CA TRP A 234 1.34 2.33 17.72
C TRP A 234 2.42 1.31 17.35
N ASN A 235 2.55 0.22 18.11
CA ASN A 235 3.45 -0.91 17.83
C ASN A 235 2.66 -2.04 17.17
N ASP A 236 2.71 -2.05 15.84
CA ASP A 236 2.14 -3.11 15.01
C ASP A 236 3.24 -4.06 14.49
N MET A 237 2.83 -5.22 13.98
CA MET A 237 3.72 -6.22 13.39
C MET A 237 4.79 -6.79 14.34
N ASN A 238 4.55 -6.71 15.65
CA ASN A 238 5.52 -7.01 16.71
C ASN A 238 5.43 -8.43 17.28
N GLU A 239 4.75 -9.37 16.63
CA GLU A 239 4.82 -10.81 16.94
C GLU A 239 6.24 -11.40 16.95
N PRO A 240 7.17 -11.07 16.03
CA PRO A 240 7.13 -10.15 14.89
C PRO A 240 6.77 -10.80 13.57
N ALA A 241 6.11 -10.04 12.71
CA ALA A 241 5.64 -10.52 11.43
C ALA A 241 6.74 -10.44 10.37
N ILE A 242 7.17 -11.59 9.85
CA ILE A 242 8.08 -11.70 8.72
C ILE A 242 7.33 -12.33 7.55
N PHE A 243 7.04 -11.52 6.54
CA PHE A 243 6.44 -12.01 5.32
C PHE A 243 7.44 -12.91 4.57
N GLY A 244 7.07 -14.18 4.40
CA GLY A 244 7.95 -15.22 3.82
C GLY A 244 8.71 -16.05 4.86
N GLY A 245 8.62 -15.71 6.15
CA GLY A 245 9.10 -16.56 7.23
C GLY A 245 8.13 -17.71 7.56
N PRO A 246 8.58 -18.73 8.33
CA PRO A 246 7.71 -19.81 8.78
C PRO A 246 6.56 -19.24 9.62
N GLU A 247 5.33 -19.65 9.31
CA GLU A 247 4.11 -19.16 10.00
C GLU A 247 3.98 -17.61 9.95
N MET A 248 4.59 -16.96 8.95
CA MET A 248 4.72 -15.50 8.83
C MET A 248 5.48 -14.83 9.99
N SER A 249 6.41 -15.54 10.63
CA SER A 249 7.24 -15.02 11.72
C SER A 249 8.71 -15.41 11.59
N ILE A 250 9.50 -15.11 12.62
CA ILE A 250 10.92 -15.42 12.70
C ILE A 250 11.14 -16.94 12.79
N PRO A 251 12.14 -17.50 12.07
CA PRO A 251 12.59 -18.88 12.29
C PRO A 251 12.93 -19.17 13.75
N ARG A 252 12.47 -20.32 14.24
CA ARG A 252 12.57 -20.70 15.67
C ARG A 252 14.00 -20.77 16.20
N ASP A 253 14.97 -21.04 15.34
CA ASP A 253 16.40 -21.17 15.61
C ASP A 253 17.18 -19.84 15.53
N THR A 254 16.51 -18.75 15.17
CA THR A 254 17.09 -17.39 15.21
C THR A 254 17.62 -17.09 16.60
N ARG A 255 18.82 -16.48 16.67
CA ARG A 255 19.53 -16.26 17.93
C ARG A 255 19.38 -14.81 18.41
N HIS A 256 19.00 -14.68 19.68
CA HIS A 256 18.90 -13.43 20.45
C HIS A 256 20.00 -13.36 21.49
N PHE A 257 20.22 -12.16 22.03
CA PHE A 257 21.14 -11.84 23.11
C PHE A 257 22.54 -12.40 22.85
N ASN A 258 23.15 -11.96 21.73
CA ASN A 258 24.48 -12.36 21.27
C ASN A 258 24.65 -13.89 21.15
N GLY A 259 23.67 -14.58 20.56
CA GLY A 259 23.77 -16.02 20.32
C GLY A 259 23.21 -16.92 21.43
N LYS A 260 22.87 -16.35 22.60
CA LYS A 260 22.61 -17.13 23.81
C LYS A 260 21.22 -17.75 23.87
N ILE A 261 20.23 -17.11 23.26
CA ILE A 261 18.83 -17.50 23.39
C ILE A 261 18.25 -17.77 22.00
N GLU A 262 17.57 -18.90 21.81
CA GLU A 262 16.81 -19.16 20.58
C GLU A 262 15.45 -18.46 20.62
N HIS A 263 14.99 -18.01 19.45
CA HIS A 263 13.70 -17.35 19.30
C HIS A 263 12.54 -18.20 19.83
N ARG A 264 12.60 -19.53 19.69
CA ARG A 264 11.59 -20.45 20.24
C ARG A 264 11.29 -20.25 21.72
N ASN A 265 12.27 -19.81 22.51
CA ASN A 265 12.14 -19.65 23.95
C ASN A 265 11.46 -18.33 24.32
N ILE A 266 11.44 -17.36 23.41
CA ILE A 266 11.04 -15.98 23.69
C ILE A 266 9.98 -15.43 22.74
N HIS A 267 9.59 -16.20 21.72
CA HIS A 267 8.67 -15.81 20.65
C HIS A 267 7.47 -15.02 21.17
N ASN A 268 6.71 -15.60 22.10
CA ASN A 268 5.51 -14.97 22.65
C ASN A 268 5.77 -13.70 23.47
N SER A 269 6.99 -13.53 24.00
CA SER A 269 7.39 -12.36 24.79
C SER A 269 8.08 -11.27 23.97
N TYR A 270 8.40 -11.54 22.68
CA TYR A 270 9.11 -10.57 21.84
C TYR A 270 8.33 -9.25 21.72
N GLY A 271 7.02 -9.33 21.45
CA GLY A 271 6.14 -8.16 21.38
C GLY A 271 6.12 -7.34 22.67
N LEU A 272 6.09 -8.02 23.83
CA LEU A 272 6.17 -7.37 25.15
C LEU A 272 7.45 -6.55 25.31
N TYR A 273 8.61 -7.07 24.93
CA TYR A 273 9.88 -6.33 25.04
C TYR A 273 9.92 -5.10 24.12
N ALA A 274 9.42 -5.24 22.89
CA ALA A 274 9.30 -4.11 21.96
C ALA A 274 8.41 -3.00 22.54
N THR A 275 7.23 -3.37 23.04
CA THR A 275 6.27 -2.46 23.66
C THR A 275 6.84 -1.81 24.92
N LYS A 276 7.53 -2.57 25.77
CA LYS A 276 8.16 -2.05 26.99
C LYS A 276 9.21 -0.98 26.65
N GLY A 277 10.09 -1.24 25.69
CA GLY A 277 11.09 -0.26 25.25
C GLY A 277 10.46 1.00 24.66
N THR A 278 9.38 0.86 23.89
CA THR A 278 8.61 2.02 23.40
C THR A 278 8.01 2.83 24.55
N PHE A 279 7.39 2.18 25.54
CA PHE A 279 6.83 2.85 26.71
C PHE A 279 7.89 3.62 27.49
N GLU A 280 9.05 3.00 27.74
CA GLU A 280 10.19 3.64 28.42
C GLU A 280 10.71 4.85 27.64
N GLY A 281 10.78 4.76 26.31
CA GLY A 281 11.12 5.89 25.44
C GLY A 281 10.13 7.06 25.56
N LEU A 282 8.83 6.76 25.66
CA LEU A 282 7.79 7.79 25.81
C LEU A 282 7.77 8.45 27.19
N ILE A 283 8.07 7.70 28.25
CA ILE A 283 8.29 8.27 29.58
C ILE A 283 9.51 9.19 29.56
N LYS A 284 10.63 8.71 29.00
CA LYS A 284 11.90 9.44 29.00
C LYS A 284 11.85 10.76 28.21
N ARG A 285 11.09 10.82 27.11
CA ARG A 285 10.95 12.08 26.35
C ARG A 285 10.15 13.17 27.10
N ASN A 286 9.30 12.78 28.06
CA ASN A 286 8.41 13.67 28.83
C ASN A 286 8.65 13.55 30.35
N GLU A 287 9.89 13.23 30.74
CA GLU A 287 10.24 12.91 32.14
C GLU A 287 9.88 14.07 33.10
N ASP A 288 10.04 15.31 32.64
CA ASP A 288 9.73 16.52 33.41
C ASP A 288 8.23 16.83 33.53
N GLN A 289 7.37 16.21 32.71
CA GLN A 289 5.95 16.56 32.59
C GLN A 289 5.03 15.59 33.35
N ASN A 290 5.55 14.46 33.84
CA ASN A 290 4.79 13.41 34.52
C ASN A 290 3.55 12.94 33.72
N GLU A 291 3.64 12.94 32.40
CA GLU A 291 2.56 12.53 31.51
C GLU A 291 2.51 11.02 31.37
N ARG A 292 1.29 10.47 31.33
CA ARG A 292 1.10 9.05 31.04
C ARG A 292 1.11 8.83 29.53
N PRO A 293 2.00 7.98 29.01
CA PRO A 293 2.04 7.69 27.58
C PRO A 293 0.84 6.83 27.18
N PHE A 294 0.36 7.04 25.97
CA PHE A 294 -0.53 6.12 25.28
C PHE A 294 0.26 5.28 24.28
N LEU A 295 0.06 3.96 24.32
CA LEU A 295 0.69 3.02 23.42
C LEU A 295 -0.31 1.92 23.07
N LEU A 296 -0.49 1.70 21.77
CA LEU A 296 -1.32 0.62 21.25
C LEU A 296 -0.43 -0.52 20.73
N THR A 297 -0.75 -1.79 21.00
CA THR A 297 0.04 -2.93 20.48
C THR A 297 -0.80 -4.12 20.01
N ARG A 298 -0.27 -4.86 19.02
CA ARG A 298 -0.89 -6.07 18.48
C ARG A 298 -0.49 -7.32 19.25
N SER A 299 0.81 -7.56 19.34
CA SER A 299 1.37 -8.70 20.06
C SER A 299 1.62 -8.34 21.52
N PHE A 300 1.27 -9.24 22.43
CA PHE A 300 1.37 -9.03 23.86
C PHE A 300 1.63 -10.33 24.60
N PHE A 301 2.09 -10.22 25.84
CA PHE A 301 2.30 -11.34 26.76
C PHE A 301 1.87 -10.96 28.18
N ALA A 302 1.95 -11.89 29.12
CA ALA A 302 1.67 -11.60 30.53
C ALA A 302 2.58 -10.46 31.02
N GLY A 303 1.97 -9.38 31.53
CA GLY A 303 2.65 -8.17 31.96
C GLY A 303 2.52 -6.98 31.00
N SER A 304 2.07 -7.19 29.75
CA SER A 304 1.87 -6.10 28.78
C SER A 304 0.88 -5.04 29.24
N GLN A 305 -0.10 -5.37 30.09
CA GLN A 305 -1.08 -4.44 30.63
C GLN A 305 -0.49 -3.26 31.42
N LYS A 306 0.78 -3.36 31.82
CA LYS A 306 1.51 -2.28 32.51
C LYS A 306 1.93 -1.16 31.56
N TYR A 307 1.98 -1.42 30.25
CA TYR A 307 2.65 -0.56 29.29
C TYR A 307 1.76 -0.11 28.13
N CYS A 308 0.68 -0.84 27.81
CA CYS A 308 -0.06 -0.58 26.58
C CYS A 308 -1.55 -0.95 26.66
N THR A 309 -2.27 -0.44 25.66
CA THR A 309 -3.58 -0.89 25.24
C THR A 309 -3.40 -1.95 24.14
N ILE A 310 -4.22 -2.99 24.16
CA ILE A 310 -4.19 -4.10 23.20
C ILE A 310 -5.36 -3.98 22.23
N TRP A 311 -5.18 -4.31 20.95
CA TRP A 311 -6.33 -4.57 20.08
C TRP A 311 -6.31 -5.97 19.49
N THR A 312 -7.49 -6.48 19.14
CA THR A 312 -7.69 -7.86 18.69
C THR A 312 -7.22 -8.16 17.25
N GLY A 313 -6.45 -7.26 16.64
CA GLY A 313 -5.92 -7.44 15.29
C GLY A 313 -6.91 -7.08 14.18
N ASP A 314 -6.70 -7.75 13.04
CA ASP A 314 -7.37 -7.51 11.78
C ASP A 314 -8.68 -8.28 11.70
N ASN A 315 -9.74 -7.72 12.28
CA ASN A 315 -11.09 -8.27 12.16
C ASN A 315 -11.71 -7.96 10.78
N THR A 316 -12.85 -8.57 10.49
CA THR A 316 -13.57 -8.37 9.22
C THR A 316 -14.91 -7.69 9.46
N ALA A 317 -15.30 -6.78 8.56
CA ALA A 317 -16.60 -6.09 8.60
C ALA A 317 -17.78 -7.04 8.30
N ASN A 318 -18.16 -7.88 9.26
CA ASN A 318 -19.34 -8.76 9.21
C ASN A 318 -19.95 -9.00 10.60
N TRP A 319 -21.21 -9.44 10.63
CA TRP A 319 -21.97 -9.66 11.86
C TRP A 319 -21.39 -10.73 12.77
N ASP A 320 -20.78 -11.79 12.21
CA ASP A 320 -20.18 -12.85 13.01
C ASP A 320 -19.01 -12.31 13.83
N GLN A 321 -18.14 -11.49 13.21
CA GLN A 321 -17.02 -10.86 13.91
C GLN A 321 -17.49 -9.93 15.01
N LEU A 322 -18.51 -9.11 14.74
CA LEU A 322 -19.12 -8.24 15.76
C LEU A 322 -19.64 -9.05 16.96
N LYS A 323 -20.29 -10.19 16.70
CA LYS A 323 -20.75 -11.10 17.76
C LYS A 323 -19.59 -11.66 18.59
N TYR A 324 -18.45 -11.96 17.97
CA TYR A 324 -17.29 -12.49 18.68
C TYR A 324 -16.54 -11.44 19.52
N THR A 325 -16.69 -10.15 19.21
CA THR A 325 -16.00 -9.06 19.92
C THR A 325 -16.19 -9.13 21.43
N GLU A 326 -17.42 -9.30 21.91
CA GLU A 326 -17.72 -9.38 23.35
C GLU A 326 -16.91 -10.49 24.03
N SER A 327 -16.95 -11.71 23.48
CA SER A 327 -16.24 -12.85 24.05
C SER A 327 -14.71 -12.67 24.07
N ARG A 328 -14.14 -12.02 23.05
CA ARG A 328 -12.68 -11.75 22.97
C ARG A 328 -12.26 -10.72 24.00
N LEU A 329 -12.98 -9.59 24.08
CA LEU A 329 -12.64 -8.51 25.01
C LEU A 329 -12.82 -8.94 26.46
N LEU A 330 -13.86 -9.72 26.77
CA LEU A 330 -14.04 -10.32 28.10
C LEU A 330 -12.91 -11.29 28.44
N SER A 331 -12.50 -12.13 27.50
CA SER A 331 -11.40 -13.08 27.72
C SER A 331 -10.07 -12.37 28.00
N LEU A 332 -9.76 -11.29 27.26
CA LEU A 332 -8.58 -10.47 27.50
C LEU A 332 -8.65 -9.77 28.86
N SER A 333 -9.81 -9.19 29.19
CA SER A 333 -10.02 -8.49 30.46
C SER A 333 -9.84 -9.43 31.66
N LEU A 334 -10.42 -10.64 31.60
CA LEU A 334 -10.25 -11.68 32.63
C LEU A 334 -8.80 -12.19 32.71
N SER A 335 -8.06 -12.14 31.60
CA SER A 335 -6.63 -12.50 31.54
C SER A 335 -5.69 -11.38 32.00
N GLY A 336 -6.23 -10.29 32.55
CA GLY A 336 -5.45 -9.18 33.09
C GLY A 336 -5.08 -8.10 32.07
N ALA A 337 -5.72 -8.07 30.90
CA ALA A 337 -5.57 -7.05 29.87
C ALA A 337 -6.88 -6.26 29.64
N PRO A 338 -7.35 -5.47 30.63
CA PRO A 338 -8.65 -4.80 30.56
C PRO A 338 -8.67 -3.61 29.57
N LEU A 339 -7.53 -2.98 29.32
CA LEU A 339 -7.40 -1.97 28.27
C LEU A 339 -7.23 -2.67 26.92
N CYS A 340 -8.35 -3.17 26.40
CA CYS A 340 -8.40 -3.84 25.11
C CYS A 340 -9.55 -3.34 24.23
N GLY A 341 -9.40 -3.48 22.92
CA GLY A 341 -10.42 -3.07 21.96
C GLY A 341 -10.35 -3.82 20.63
N GLU A 342 -11.30 -3.51 19.76
CA GLU A 342 -11.39 -4.09 18.41
C GLU A 342 -11.70 -2.97 17.41
N HIS A 343 -11.29 -3.16 16.15
CA HIS A 343 -11.59 -2.21 15.08
C HIS A 343 -13.11 -2.10 14.87
N SER A 344 -13.65 -0.93 15.19
CA SER A 344 -15.07 -0.61 15.00
C SER A 344 -15.45 -0.65 13.51
N GLY A 345 -16.51 -1.38 13.19
CA GLY A 345 -16.97 -1.58 11.81
C GLY A 345 -16.11 -2.52 10.95
N GLY A 346 -15.05 -3.10 11.50
CA GLY A 346 -14.17 -4.06 10.82
C GLY A 346 -12.99 -3.43 10.06
N PHE A 347 -11.81 -4.05 10.18
CA PHE A 347 -10.58 -3.66 9.48
C PHE A 347 -10.59 -4.12 8.02
N LEU A 348 -10.94 -5.39 7.78
CA LEU A 348 -10.96 -6.01 6.45
C LEU A 348 -12.33 -5.91 5.77
N LYS A 349 -12.31 -5.75 4.44
CA LYS A 349 -13.45 -5.62 3.51
C LYS A 349 -14.18 -4.26 3.60
N THR A 350 -14.96 -3.95 2.56
CA THR A 350 -15.73 -2.70 2.47
C THR A 350 -16.84 -2.69 3.51
N ARG A 351 -16.88 -1.65 4.34
CA ARG A 351 -17.88 -1.45 5.40
C ARG A 351 -19.28 -1.31 4.81
N CYS A 352 -20.25 -2.06 5.36
CA CYS A 352 -21.67 -1.80 5.16
C CYS A 352 -22.13 -0.79 6.22
N GLY A 353 -22.80 0.30 5.83
CA GLY A 353 -23.19 1.38 6.76
C GLY A 353 -24.25 1.02 7.82
N ILE A 354 -24.67 -0.24 7.91
CA ILE A 354 -25.51 -0.75 9.01
C ILE A 354 -24.63 -1.43 10.09
N ILE A 355 -23.45 -1.93 9.71
CA ILE A 355 -22.51 -2.61 10.62
C ILE A 355 -21.60 -1.59 11.35
N TYR A 356 -21.37 -0.44 10.73
CA TYR A 356 -20.76 0.73 11.37
C TYR A 356 -21.88 1.55 12.02
#